data_AF-A0A4Q5PJ90-F1
#
_entry.id   AF-A0A4Q5PJ90-F1
#
_cell.length_a   1.000
_cell.length_b   1.000
_cell.length_c   1.000
_cell.angle_alpha   90.00
_cell.angle_beta   90.00
_cell.angle_gamma   90.00
#
_symmetry.space_group_name_H-M   'P 1'
#
loop_
_entity.id
_entity.type
_entity.pdbx_description
1 polymer ?
#
loop_
_entity_poly.entity_id
_entity_poly.type
_entity_poly.pdbx_seq_one_letter_code
_entity_poly.pdbx_strand_id
1 'polypeptide(L)'
;MTLRAVLLLGALLSRGAACDAQSSAFESMAQSPMPFVATSGVVEKALRFSDLAGTLGQADTDVTRPVSYDNGYRRGEDRVMTYKSRGMTFLIERDARKGSDPVVSTMTVTAPSRATLPNGLAMGMPYAQALPILERSYKVEKAYKTGLQPWFTVTDRERETDRTVHISFTDGKLSFVMFTTRDPPSLLQRMRQWVGSALLLVLMSAIAWVFYQLRGGDDEGEREPSRLVETARYTIAALLVSGGAIMAAVGVSAFRSSDPYSRMAGLIALLAGLGGLFYAALVLSGARNKAVSIISSGLILLLVAASVAGKFFH
;
A
#
# COMPACT_ATOMS: atom_id res chain seq x y z
N MET A 1 66.75 46.92 5.18
CA MET A 1 65.69 46.17 5.90
C MET A 1 64.39 46.09 5.09
N THR A 2 64.41 45.66 3.82
CA THR A 2 63.17 45.72 2.98
C THR A 2 62.92 44.52 2.06
N LEU A 3 63.87 43.57 1.92
CA LEU A 3 63.67 42.43 1.00
C LEU A 3 63.03 41.20 1.65
N ARG A 4 63.18 41.02 2.97
CA ARG A 4 62.66 39.84 3.70
C ARG A 4 61.14 39.87 3.95
N ALA A 5 60.54 41.06 4.00
CA ALA A 5 59.11 41.22 4.24
C ALA A 5 58.26 40.87 2.99
N VAL A 6 58.79 41.09 1.78
CA VAL A 6 58.06 40.85 0.52
C VAL A 6 57.94 39.34 0.21
N LEU A 7 58.96 38.54 0.56
CA LEU A 7 58.93 37.08 0.37
C LEU A 7 57.97 36.36 1.32
N LEU A 8 57.76 36.89 2.53
CA LEU A 8 56.80 36.32 3.49
C LEU A 8 55.33 36.61 3.13
N LEU A 9 55.05 37.74 2.48
CA LEU A 9 53.69 38.06 2.02
C LEU A 9 53.27 37.22 0.80
N GLY A 10 54.21 36.89 -0.10
CA GLY A 10 53.95 36.02 -1.25
C GLY A 10 53.66 34.55 -0.90
N ALA A 11 54.23 34.05 0.20
CA ALA A 11 54.00 32.68 0.68
C ALA A 11 52.67 32.51 1.44
N LEU A 12 52.10 33.60 1.99
CA LEU A 12 50.81 33.58 2.68
C LEU A 12 49.62 33.68 1.71
N LEU A 13 49.79 34.34 0.56
CA LEU A 13 48.76 34.43 -0.48
C LEU A 13 48.65 33.15 -1.35
N SER A 14 49.70 32.35 -1.46
CA SER A 14 49.68 31.08 -2.20
C SER A 14 49.10 29.89 -1.41
N ARG A 15 48.92 30.02 -0.09
CA ARG A 15 48.22 29.02 0.73
C ARG A 15 46.70 29.17 0.73
N GLY A 16 46.16 30.36 0.43
CA GLY A 16 44.72 30.57 0.29
C GLY A 16 44.15 29.95 -0.99
N ALA A 17 44.86 30.08 -2.11
CA ALA A 17 44.39 29.58 -3.41
C ALA A 17 44.46 28.05 -3.55
N ALA A 18 45.30 27.36 -2.77
CA ALA A 18 45.39 25.90 -2.81
C ALA A 18 44.27 25.19 -2.04
N CYS A 19 43.59 25.90 -1.11
CA CYS A 19 42.49 25.32 -0.33
C CYS A 19 41.15 25.35 -1.10
N ASP A 20 40.95 26.37 -1.95
CA ASP A 20 39.75 26.49 -2.80
C ASP A 20 39.80 25.60 -4.07
N ALA A 21 41.02 25.24 -4.52
CA ALA A 21 41.20 24.32 -5.64
C ALA A 21 40.91 22.84 -5.28
N GLN A 22 40.96 22.48 -4.00
CA GLN A 22 40.59 21.14 -3.52
C GLN A 22 39.10 21.00 -3.21
N SER A 23 38.38 22.09 -2.85
CA SER A 23 36.93 22.03 -2.68
C SER A 23 36.20 21.91 -4.02
N SER A 24 36.72 22.56 -5.06
CA SER A 24 36.16 22.49 -6.43
C SER A 24 36.44 21.16 -7.16
N ALA A 25 37.51 20.43 -6.79
CA ALA A 25 37.75 19.07 -7.29
C ALA A 25 36.80 18.02 -6.67
N PHE A 26 36.24 18.29 -5.49
CA PHE A 26 35.20 17.45 -4.88
C PHE A 26 33.79 17.75 -5.41
N GLU A 27 33.54 18.93 -5.97
CA GLU A 27 32.25 19.32 -6.54
C GLU A 27 32.01 18.82 -7.99
N SER A 28 33.05 18.34 -8.69
CA SER A 28 32.95 17.98 -10.12
C SER A 28 32.79 16.49 -10.43
N MET A 29 32.66 15.61 -9.42
CA MET A 29 32.02 14.31 -9.67
C MET A 29 30.52 14.51 -9.54
N ALA A 30 29.90 15.10 -10.57
CA ALA A 30 28.45 15.22 -10.64
C ALA A 30 27.84 13.83 -10.56
N GLN A 31 27.46 13.41 -9.35
CA GLN A 31 26.77 12.16 -9.10
C GLN A 31 25.46 12.25 -9.87
N SER A 32 25.29 11.37 -10.86
CA SER A 32 24.07 11.39 -11.65
C SER A 32 22.88 11.16 -10.72
N PRO A 33 21.84 12.01 -10.79
CA PRO A 33 20.68 11.87 -9.95
C PRO A 33 20.06 10.49 -10.17
N MET A 34 19.57 9.89 -9.08
CA MET A 34 18.94 8.58 -9.15
C MET A 34 17.75 8.60 -10.11
N PRO A 35 17.72 7.72 -11.13
CA PRO A 35 16.62 7.71 -12.08
C PRO A 35 15.31 7.37 -11.37
N PHE A 36 14.21 7.93 -11.86
CA PHE A 36 12.85 7.69 -11.36
C PHE A 36 12.53 8.18 -9.95
N VAL A 37 13.51 8.70 -9.22
CA VAL A 37 13.33 9.29 -7.90
C VAL A 37 13.13 10.79 -8.05
N ALA A 38 12.03 11.29 -7.53
CA ALA A 38 11.73 12.72 -7.55
C ALA A 38 12.59 13.49 -6.54
N THR A 39 12.52 14.82 -6.59
CA THR A 39 13.25 15.70 -5.66
C THR A 39 12.94 15.43 -4.19
N SER A 40 11.76 14.90 -3.88
CA SER A 40 11.39 14.50 -2.52
C SER A 40 12.08 13.20 -2.03
N GLY A 41 12.82 12.51 -2.91
CA GLY A 41 13.52 11.29 -2.55
C GLY A 41 12.63 10.05 -2.52
N VAL A 42 11.42 10.11 -3.10
CA VAL A 42 10.54 8.98 -3.37
C VAL A 42 10.20 8.89 -4.86
N VAL A 43 9.67 7.75 -5.29
CA VAL A 43 9.21 7.57 -6.67
C VAL A 43 7.84 8.24 -6.82
N GLU A 44 7.67 9.11 -7.81
CA GLU A 44 6.47 9.95 -7.98
C GLU A 44 5.34 9.29 -8.78
N LYS A 45 5.65 8.31 -9.63
CA LYS A 45 4.68 7.64 -10.50
C LYS A 45 4.91 6.14 -10.50
N ALA A 46 3.84 5.39 -10.78
CA ALA A 46 3.92 3.96 -11.01
C ALA A 46 4.86 3.67 -12.19
N LEU A 47 6.02 3.07 -11.90
CA LEU A 47 6.99 2.70 -12.94
C LEU A 47 6.49 1.53 -13.74
N ARG A 48 6.65 1.60 -15.05
CA ARG A 48 6.31 0.54 -15.99
C ARG A 48 7.57 -0.05 -16.62
N PHE A 49 7.43 -1.24 -17.20
CA PHE A 49 8.52 -1.89 -17.92
C PHE A 49 9.03 -1.03 -19.09
N SER A 50 8.12 -0.36 -19.81
CA SER A 50 8.47 0.59 -20.88
C SER A 50 9.36 1.74 -20.40
N ASP A 51 9.10 2.30 -19.21
CA ASP A 51 9.92 3.37 -18.61
C ASP A 51 11.35 2.89 -18.34
N LEU A 52 11.51 1.65 -17.86
CA LEU A 52 12.81 1.04 -17.61
C LEU A 52 13.58 0.84 -18.93
N ALA A 53 12.92 0.28 -19.95
CA ALA A 53 13.53 0.05 -21.25
C ALA A 53 13.94 1.37 -21.92
N GLY A 54 13.11 2.42 -21.83
CA GLY A 54 13.40 3.73 -22.41
C GLY A 54 14.52 4.50 -21.71
N THR A 55 14.68 4.34 -20.39
CA THR A 55 15.63 5.13 -19.58
C THR A 55 16.94 4.40 -19.32
N LEU A 56 16.87 3.10 -19.03
CA LEU A 56 18.02 2.28 -18.64
C LEU A 56 18.51 1.37 -19.77
N GLY A 57 17.69 1.16 -20.81
CA GLY A 57 17.98 0.20 -21.87
C GLY A 57 17.79 -1.25 -21.43
N GLN A 58 18.54 -2.14 -22.05
CA GLN A 58 18.47 -3.58 -21.78
C GLN A 58 19.12 -3.94 -20.44
N ALA A 59 18.45 -4.78 -19.66
CA ALA A 59 18.98 -5.28 -18.39
C ALA A 59 20.14 -6.26 -18.62
N ASP A 60 21.15 -6.23 -17.75
CA ASP A 60 22.25 -7.20 -17.75
C ASP A 60 21.76 -8.62 -17.42
N THR A 61 20.67 -8.71 -16.65
CA THR A 61 20.06 -9.97 -16.26
C THR A 61 18.56 -9.77 -16.17
N ASP A 62 17.80 -10.55 -16.91
CA ASP A 62 16.35 -10.56 -16.90
C ASP A 62 15.89 -11.99 -16.69
N VAL A 63 15.50 -12.30 -15.46
CA VAL A 63 15.19 -13.67 -15.04
C VAL A 63 13.78 -13.71 -14.50
N THR A 64 13.07 -14.75 -14.89
CA THR A 64 11.78 -15.10 -14.31
C THR A 64 12.02 -16.10 -13.17
N ARG A 65 11.71 -15.71 -11.93
CA ARG A 65 11.95 -16.52 -10.74
C ARG A 65 10.64 -17.10 -10.22
N PRO A 66 10.54 -18.41 -9.96
CA PRO A 66 9.36 -18.98 -9.35
C PRO A 66 9.22 -18.49 -7.90
N VAL A 67 8.01 -18.09 -7.53
CA VAL A 67 7.67 -17.74 -6.14
C VAL A 67 7.19 -19.01 -5.45
N SER A 68 7.98 -19.47 -4.47
CA SER A 68 7.60 -20.57 -3.57
C SER A 68 7.16 -19.99 -2.24
N TYR A 69 5.97 -20.35 -1.79
CA TYR A 69 5.54 -20.11 -0.41
C TYR A 69 6.03 -21.27 0.48
N ASP A 70 6.16 -21.04 1.79
CA ASP A 70 6.57 -22.05 2.80
C ASP A 70 5.69 -23.32 2.77
N ASN A 71 4.52 -23.24 2.15
CA ASN A 71 3.52 -24.29 2.02
C ASN A 71 3.76 -25.24 0.83
N GLY A 72 4.85 -25.10 0.08
CA GLY A 72 5.21 -25.96 -1.07
C GLY A 72 4.41 -25.73 -2.36
N TYR A 73 3.36 -24.89 -2.34
CA TYR A 73 2.61 -24.53 -3.53
C TYR A 73 3.34 -23.45 -4.34
N ARG A 74 3.77 -23.79 -5.56
CA ARG A 74 4.27 -22.83 -6.55
C ARG A 74 3.11 -22.04 -7.11
N ARG A 75 3.05 -20.74 -6.83
CA ARG A 75 1.91 -19.88 -7.23
C ARG A 75 2.32 -18.74 -8.15
N GLY A 76 3.27 -18.99 -9.06
CA GLY A 76 3.61 -18.11 -10.18
C GLY A 76 5.08 -17.70 -10.21
N GLU A 77 5.40 -16.73 -11.06
CA GLU A 77 6.76 -16.30 -11.32
C GLU A 77 6.88 -14.78 -11.32
N ASP A 78 7.88 -14.27 -10.62
CA ASP A 78 8.26 -12.85 -10.61
C ASP A 78 9.27 -12.58 -11.70
N ARG A 79 9.27 -11.37 -12.29
CA ARG A 79 10.37 -10.92 -13.16
C ARG A 79 11.35 -10.11 -12.34
N VAL A 80 12.63 -10.47 -12.42
CA VAL A 80 13.72 -9.71 -11.80
C VAL A 80 14.64 -9.22 -12.90
N MET A 81 14.76 -7.90 -13.01
CA MET A 81 15.64 -7.23 -13.97
C MET A 81 16.77 -6.54 -13.22
N THR A 82 18.02 -6.89 -13.52
CA THR A 82 19.20 -6.37 -12.84
C THR A 82 20.07 -5.58 -13.81
N TYR A 83 20.46 -4.39 -13.38
CA TYR A 83 21.41 -3.50 -14.05
C TYR A 83 22.65 -3.39 -13.15
N LYS A 84 23.55 -4.37 -13.27
CA LYS A 84 24.72 -4.57 -12.40
C LYS A 84 25.64 -3.36 -12.41
N SER A 85 25.89 -2.81 -13.59
CA SER A 85 26.76 -1.62 -13.78
C SER A 85 26.25 -0.40 -13.01
N ARG A 86 24.95 -0.36 -12.71
CA ARG A 86 24.30 0.74 -11.98
C ARG A 86 23.88 0.37 -10.55
N GLY A 87 24.13 -0.88 -10.12
CA GLY A 87 23.70 -1.39 -8.82
C GLY A 87 22.19 -1.37 -8.60
N MET A 88 21.39 -1.49 -9.67
CA MET A 88 19.93 -1.42 -9.59
C MET A 88 19.27 -2.75 -9.93
N THR A 89 18.22 -3.11 -9.20
CA THR A 89 17.39 -4.29 -9.44
C THR A 89 15.93 -3.90 -9.38
N PHE A 90 15.14 -4.35 -10.34
CA PHE A 90 13.71 -4.09 -10.43
C PHE A 90 12.93 -5.39 -10.35
N LEU A 91 11.82 -5.37 -9.63
CA LEU A 91 10.92 -6.51 -9.46
C LEU A 91 9.57 -6.18 -10.09
N ILE A 92 9.08 -7.07 -10.96
CA ILE A 92 7.69 -7.10 -11.40
C ILE A 92 7.06 -8.35 -10.78
N GLU A 93 6.17 -8.13 -9.83
CA GLU A 93 5.42 -9.22 -9.21
C GLU A 93 4.44 -9.85 -10.20
N ARG A 94 4.14 -11.13 -10.00
CA ARG A 94 3.18 -11.89 -10.80
C ARG A 94 1.89 -11.14 -11.13
N ASP A 95 1.24 -10.53 -10.13
CA ASP A 95 -0.06 -9.89 -10.32
C ASP A 95 0.02 -8.63 -11.19
N ALA A 96 1.19 -8.00 -11.24
CA ALA A 96 1.46 -6.83 -12.06
C ALA A 96 1.92 -7.19 -13.50
N ARG A 97 2.23 -8.47 -13.77
CA ARG A 97 2.55 -8.96 -15.13
C ARG A 97 1.38 -8.98 -16.10
N LYS A 98 0.14 -8.83 -15.62
CA LYS A 98 -1.05 -8.89 -16.48
C LYS A 98 -1.16 -7.61 -17.30
N GLY A 99 -0.70 -7.67 -18.56
CA GLY A 99 -0.78 -6.57 -19.52
C GLY A 99 0.40 -6.55 -20.48
N SER A 100 0.31 -5.73 -21.53
CA SER A 100 1.40 -5.50 -22.47
C SER A 100 2.56 -4.69 -21.87
N ASP A 101 2.28 -3.87 -20.86
CA ASP A 101 3.27 -3.04 -20.17
C ASP A 101 3.11 -3.15 -18.64
N PRO A 102 3.76 -4.15 -18.02
CA PRO A 102 3.56 -4.47 -16.62
C PRO A 102 4.16 -3.41 -15.69
N VAL A 103 3.51 -3.24 -14.54
CA VAL A 103 3.94 -2.28 -13.51
C VAL A 103 5.05 -2.90 -12.67
N VAL A 104 6.10 -2.13 -12.43
CA VAL A 104 7.20 -2.46 -11.53
C VAL A 104 6.70 -2.31 -10.10
N SER A 105 6.88 -3.34 -9.28
CA SER A 105 6.48 -3.34 -7.87
C SER A 105 7.52 -2.65 -6.99
N THR A 106 8.80 -2.98 -7.19
CA THR A 106 9.90 -2.40 -6.40
C THR A 106 11.14 -2.10 -7.25
N MET A 107 11.86 -1.07 -6.82
CA MET A 107 13.21 -0.72 -7.27
C MET A 107 14.17 -0.83 -6.09
N THR A 108 15.23 -1.61 -6.25
CA THR A 108 16.27 -1.81 -5.25
C THR A 108 17.59 -1.23 -5.77
N VAL A 109 18.29 -0.50 -4.91
CA VAL A 109 19.59 0.09 -5.18
C VAL A 109 20.60 -0.42 -4.15
N THR A 110 21.72 -0.94 -4.64
CA THR A 110 22.81 -1.52 -3.84
C THR A 110 24.16 -1.05 -4.37
N ALA A 111 25.22 -1.21 -3.57
CA ALA A 111 26.57 -1.04 -4.08
C ALA A 111 26.81 -2.00 -5.26
N PRO A 112 27.51 -1.58 -6.35
CA PRO A 112 28.35 -0.39 -6.47
C PRO A 112 27.66 0.84 -7.10
N SER A 113 26.36 1.05 -6.88
CA SER A 113 25.67 2.22 -7.44
C SER A 113 26.33 3.54 -7.02
N ARG A 114 26.61 4.40 -8.00
CA ARG A 114 27.14 5.76 -7.80
C ARG A 114 26.04 6.83 -7.81
N ALA A 115 24.79 6.42 -8.03
CA ALA A 115 23.65 7.32 -8.06
C ALA A 115 23.36 7.83 -6.64
N THR A 116 23.02 9.10 -6.55
CA THR A 116 22.58 9.72 -5.30
C THR A 116 21.11 10.09 -5.38
N LEU A 117 20.43 9.91 -4.27
CA LEU A 117 19.08 10.41 -4.13
C LEU A 117 19.13 11.95 -4.15
N PRO A 118 18.09 12.62 -4.66
CA PRO A 118 18.08 14.08 -4.77
C PRO A 118 18.25 14.87 -3.46
N ASN A 119 18.03 14.22 -2.31
CA ASN A 119 18.29 14.78 -0.98
C ASN A 119 19.75 14.67 -0.51
N GLY A 120 20.64 14.12 -1.34
CA GLY A 120 22.05 13.92 -1.06
C GLY A 120 22.40 12.56 -0.47
N LEU A 121 21.43 11.66 -0.26
CA LEU A 121 21.68 10.32 0.27
C LEU A 121 22.38 9.45 -0.78
N ALA A 122 23.49 8.82 -0.40
CA ALA A 122 24.36 8.08 -1.31
C ALA A 122 24.69 6.68 -0.79
N MET A 123 24.76 5.70 -1.69
CA MET A 123 25.24 4.36 -1.34
C MET A 123 26.66 4.44 -0.77
N GLY A 124 26.92 3.73 0.32
CA GLY A 124 28.18 3.76 1.06
C GLY A 124 28.32 4.90 2.09
N MET A 125 27.36 5.83 2.14
CA MET A 125 27.37 6.93 3.11
C MET A 125 27.35 6.41 4.55
N PRO A 126 28.24 6.89 5.44
CA PRO A 126 28.23 6.52 6.85
C PRO A 126 26.89 6.86 7.52
N TYR A 127 26.43 6.01 8.44
CA TYR A 127 25.17 6.17 9.16
C TYR A 127 25.05 7.55 9.83
N ALA A 128 26.12 8.03 10.46
CA ALA A 128 26.17 9.34 11.11
C ALA A 128 25.93 10.51 10.14
N GLN A 129 26.30 10.37 8.86
CA GLN A 129 26.08 11.38 7.83
C GLN A 129 24.70 11.23 7.18
N ALA A 130 24.21 10.00 7.04
CA ALA A 130 22.91 9.70 6.47
C ALA A 130 21.75 10.10 7.40
N LEU A 131 21.89 9.89 8.71
CA LEU A 131 20.81 10.08 9.68
C LEU A 131 20.21 11.50 9.66
N PRO A 132 21.01 12.60 9.68
CA PRO A 132 20.45 13.96 9.59
C PRO A 132 19.69 14.21 8.28
N ILE A 133 20.13 13.62 7.16
CA ILE A 133 19.45 13.73 5.86
C ILE A 133 18.10 13.00 5.94
N LEU A 134 18.08 11.80 6.53
CA LEU A 134 16.87 11.00 6.67
C LEU A 134 15.82 11.70 7.52
N GLU A 135 16.21 12.21 8.69
CA GLU A 135 15.31 12.91 9.62
C GLU A 135 14.77 14.23 9.06
N ARG A 136 15.56 14.90 8.22
CA ARG A 136 15.15 16.14 7.54
C ARG A 136 14.17 15.88 6.41
N SER A 137 14.49 14.93 5.52
CA SER A 137 13.78 14.74 4.25
C SER A 137 12.62 13.76 4.32
N TYR A 138 12.58 12.87 5.31
CA TYR A 138 11.54 11.84 5.39
C TYR A 138 10.83 11.81 6.73
N LYS A 139 9.64 11.21 6.72
CA LYS A 139 8.92 10.79 7.92
C LYS A 139 9.27 9.32 8.20
N VAL A 140 9.85 9.05 9.36
CA VAL A 140 10.17 7.67 9.78
C VAL A 140 8.90 7.00 10.28
N GLU A 141 8.44 5.96 9.58
CA GLU A 141 7.28 5.17 10.02
C GLU A 141 7.69 4.09 11.02
N LYS A 142 8.79 3.40 10.72
CA LYS A 142 9.31 2.31 11.53
C LYS A 142 10.82 2.32 11.51
N ALA A 143 11.42 2.24 12.69
CA ALA A 143 12.85 2.04 12.87
C ALA A 143 13.07 0.71 13.59
N TYR A 144 13.75 -0.23 12.94
CA TYR A 144 14.13 -1.50 13.52
C TYR A 144 15.62 -1.49 13.83
N LYS A 145 15.96 -1.77 15.09
CA LYS A 145 17.32 -2.07 15.52
C LYS A 145 17.45 -3.58 15.70
N THR A 146 17.44 -4.32 14.59
CA THR A 146 17.76 -5.75 14.61
C THR A 146 19.28 -5.92 14.66
N GLY A 147 19.85 -5.98 15.87
CA GLY A 147 21.29 -6.19 16.07
C GLY A 147 22.16 -5.06 15.50
N LEU A 148 23.13 -5.41 14.65
CA LEU A 148 24.17 -4.52 14.09
C LEU A 148 23.74 -3.70 12.87
N GLN A 149 22.52 -3.92 12.34
CA GLN A 149 22.08 -3.30 11.09
C GLN A 149 20.78 -2.52 11.29
N PRO A 150 20.83 -1.19 11.38
CA PRO A 150 19.63 -0.38 11.48
C PRO A 150 18.88 -0.39 10.14
N TRP A 151 17.56 -0.60 10.24
CA TRP A 151 16.62 -0.60 9.11
C TRP A 151 15.53 0.44 9.34
N PHE A 152 15.23 1.22 8.32
CA PHE A 152 14.20 2.25 8.35
C PHE A 152 13.16 2.02 7.25
N THR A 153 11.90 2.17 7.59
CA THR A 153 10.82 2.40 6.63
C THR A 153 10.42 3.87 6.74
N VAL A 154 10.53 4.60 5.64
CA VAL A 154 10.30 6.04 5.60
C VAL A 154 9.37 6.42 4.46
N THR A 155 8.67 7.53 4.62
CA THR A 155 7.78 8.13 3.61
C THR A 155 8.15 9.58 3.36
N ASP A 156 7.67 10.15 2.25
CA ASP A 156 7.80 11.58 1.97
C ASP A 156 7.15 12.39 3.11
N ARG A 157 7.86 13.41 3.59
CA ARG A 157 7.40 14.24 4.71
C ARG A 157 6.38 15.29 4.28
N GLU A 158 6.50 15.80 3.05
CA GLU A 158 5.66 16.88 2.52
C GLU A 158 4.48 16.36 1.72
N ARG A 159 4.62 15.18 1.10
CA ARG A 159 3.54 14.52 0.39
C ARG A 159 3.08 13.28 1.14
N GLU A 160 1.78 13.19 1.42
CA GLU A 160 1.14 11.94 1.83
C GLU A 160 1.03 10.98 0.63
N THR A 161 2.18 10.59 0.05
CA THR A 161 2.21 9.41 -0.81
C THR A 161 2.35 8.20 0.08
N ASP A 162 1.51 7.20 -0.15
CA ASP A 162 1.61 5.90 0.53
C ASP A 162 2.83 5.07 0.06
N ARG A 163 3.71 5.63 -0.76
CA ARG A 163 4.94 4.98 -1.22
C ARG A 163 6.02 5.11 -0.16
N THR A 164 6.60 3.97 0.18
CA THR A 164 7.61 3.82 1.20
C THR A 164 8.99 3.57 0.59
N VAL A 165 10.00 4.06 1.31
CA VAL A 165 11.40 3.79 1.05
C VAL A 165 11.95 3.00 2.23
N HIS A 166 12.58 1.88 1.93
CA HIS A 166 13.26 1.04 2.91
C HIS A 166 14.76 1.26 2.80
N ILE A 167 15.41 1.50 3.92
CA ILE A 167 16.81 1.93 3.97
C ILE A 167 17.52 1.05 5.00
N SER A 168 18.62 0.42 4.60
CA SER A 168 19.38 -0.47 5.46
C SER A 168 20.88 -0.19 5.42
N PHE A 169 21.49 -0.26 6.61
CA PHE A 169 22.91 -0.03 6.80
C PHE A 169 23.62 -1.33 7.16
N THR A 170 24.72 -1.59 6.46
CA THR A 170 25.65 -2.69 6.74
C THR A 170 27.00 -2.10 7.10
N ASP A 171 27.62 -2.57 8.19
CA ASP A 171 28.90 -2.05 8.70
C ASP A 171 28.92 -0.52 8.88
N GLY A 172 27.80 0.02 9.36
CA GLY A 172 27.63 1.46 9.58
C GLY A 172 27.57 2.31 8.30
N LYS A 173 27.41 1.70 7.12
CA LYS A 173 27.30 2.39 5.82
C LYS A 173 26.01 2.04 5.11
N LEU A 174 25.45 2.99 4.38
CA LEU A 174 24.25 2.77 3.59
C LEU A 174 24.52 1.70 2.52
N SER A 175 23.85 0.56 2.63
CA SER A 175 24.14 -0.61 1.80
C SER A 175 23.00 -0.96 0.85
N PHE A 176 21.78 -0.54 1.20
CA PHE A 176 20.58 -0.93 0.50
C PHE A 176 19.50 0.16 0.63
N VAL A 177 18.89 0.49 -0.51
CA VAL A 177 17.69 1.34 -0.57
C VAL A 177 16.67 0.65 -1.47
N MET A 178 15.44 0.48 -1.01
CA MET A 178 14.34 -0.10 -1.79
C MET A 178 13.16 0.86 -1.81
N PHE A 179 12.70 1.19 -3.02
CA PHE A 179 11.54 2.02 -3.26
C PHE A 179 10.36 1.13 -3.64
N THR A 180 9.21 1.36 -3.01
CA THR A 180 7.95 0.89 -3.57
C THR A 180 7.55 1.81 -4.72
N THR A 181 7.39 1.23 -5.91
CA THR A 181 7.12 1.99 -7.14
C THR A 181 5.65 1.94 -7.50
N ARG A 182 4.93 0.92 -7.05
CA ARG A 182 3.49 0.77 -7.27
C ARG A 182 2.70 1.62 -6.26
N ASP A 183 1.59 2.20 -6.69
CA ASP A 183 0.59 2.73 -5.76
C ASP A 183 0.07 1.59 -4.88
N PRO A 184 -0.13 1.80 -3.57
CA PRO A 184 -0.82 0.79 -2.78
C PRO A 184 -2.20 0.54 -3.40
N PRO A 185 -2.78 -0.66 -3.19
CA PRO A 185 -4.14 -0.93 -3.62
C PRO A 185 -5.06 0.13 -3.00
N SER A 186 -5.81 0.82 -3.85
CA SER A 186 -6.73 1.88 -3.42
C SER A 186 -7.68 1.35 -2.36
N LEU A 187 -8.15 2.24 -1.48
CA LEU A 187 -9.09 1.89 -0.42
C LEU A 187 -10.32 1.16 -0.99
N LEU A 188 -10.75 1.51 -2.22
CA LEU A 188 -11.79 0.82 -2.98
C LEU A 188 -11.42 -0.63 -3.35
N GLN A 189 -10.18 -0.92 -3.75
CA GLN A 189 -9.74 -2.30 -4.00
C GLN A 189 -9.69 -3.14 -2.72
N ARG A 190 -9.21 -2.55 -1.61
CA ARG A 190 -9.26 -3.19 -0.30
C ARG A 190 -10.71 -3.44 0.11
N MET A 191 -11.55 -2.40 0.05
CA MET A 191 -12.98 -2.50 0.35
C MET A 191 -13.69 -3.51 -0.53
N ARG A 192 -13.36 -3.64 -1.82
CA ARG A 192 -13.99 -4.63 -2.71
C ARG A 192 -13.76 -6.07 -2.23
N GLN A 193 -12.61 -6.37 -1.62
CA GLN A 193 -12.38 -7.69 -1.02
C GLN A 193 -13.25 -7.89 0.23
N TRP A 194 -13.29 -6.89 1.12
CA TRP A 194 -14.14 -6.95 2.33
C TRP A 194 -15.64 -6.99 2.02
N VAL A 195 -16.10 -6.16 1.09
CA VAL A 195 -17.48 -6.10 0.61
C VAL A 195 -17.86 -7.39 -0.09
N GLY A 196 -16.98 -7.95 -0.92
CA GLY A 196 -17.23 -9.26 -1.55
C GLY A 196 -17.42 -10.36 -0.51
N SER A 197 -16.57 -10.42 0.50
CA SER A 197 -16.69 -11.37 1.61
C SER A 197 -17.95 -11.15 2.47
N ALA A 198 -18.27 -9.90 2.78
CA ALA A 198 -19.47 -9.54 3.53
C ALA A 198 -20.75 -9.89 2.76
N LEU A 199 -20.78 -9.62 1.45
CA LEU A 199 -21.94 -9.90 0.60
C LEU A 199 -22.14 -11.41 0.38
N LEU A 200 -21.05 -12.18 0.30
CA LEU A 200 -21.10 -13.65 0.31
C LEU A 200 -21.67 -14.18 1.63
N LEU A 201 -21.25 -13.63 2.78
CA LEU A 201 -21.78 -14.02 4.09
C LEU A 201 -23.28 -13.73 4.21
N VAL A 202 -23.72 -12.57 3.75
CA VAL A 202 -25.15 -12.21 3.70
C VAL A 202 -25.92 -13.16 2.79
N LEU A 203 -25.39 -13.46 1.60
CA LEU A 203 -26.01 -14.40 0.66
C LEU A 203 -26.12 -15.81 1.24
N MET A 204 -25.06 -16.32 1.86
CA MET A 204 -25.06 -17.62 2.52
C MET A 204 -26.06 -17.68 3.68
N SER A 205 -26.19 -16.58 4.43
CA SER A 205 -27.19 -16.46 5.50
C SER A 205 -28.62 -16.46 4.95
N ALA A 206 -28.87 -15.77 3.83
CA ALA A 206 -30.16 -15.78 3.15
C ALA A 206 -30.51 -17.15 2.56
N ILE A 207 -29.54 -17.84 1.95
CA ILE A 207 -29.70 -19.21 1.44
C ILE A 207 -30.02 -20.17 2.59
N ALA A 208 -29.27 -20.10 3.71
CA ALA A 208 -29.54 -20.91 4.89
C ALA A 208 -30.95 -20.66 5.46
N TRP A 209 -31.40 -19.40 5.45
CA TRP A 209 -32.77 -19.04 5.86
C TRP A 209 -33.84 -19.61 4.91
N VAL A 210 -33.63 -19.56 3.60
CA VAL A 210 -34.56 -20.14 2.61
C VAL A 210 -34.64 -21.66 2.76
N PHE A 211 -33.50 -22.35 2.87
CA PHE A 211 -33.47 -23.79 3.14
C PHE A 211 -34.16 -24.16 4.46
N TYR A 212 -34.03 -23.30 5.48
CA TYR A 212 -34.72 -23.48 6.75
C TYR A 212 -36.24 -23.35 6.62
N GLN A 213 -36.73 -22.36 5.87
CA GLN A 213 -38.18 -22.19 5.59
C GLN A 213 -38.73 -23.35 4.74
N LEU A 214 -37.99 -23.79 3.72
CA LEU A 214 -38.37 -24.92 2.89
C LEU A 214 -38.38 -26.24 3.66
N ARG A 215 -37.52 -26.39 4.68
CA ARG A 215 -37.49 -27.59 5.54
C ARG A 215 -38.54 -27.57 6.65
N GLY A 216 -39.10 -26.41 6.97
CA GLY A 216 -40.18 -26.25 7.95
C GLY A 216 -41.58 -26.19 7.36
N GLY A 217 -41.74 -26.38 6.04
CA GLY A 217 -43.00 -26.22 5.32
C GLY A 217 -43.91 -27.45 5.23
N ASP A 218 -43.44 -28.65 5.62
CA ASP A 218 -44.18 -29.90 5.39
C ASP A 218 -44.89 -30.48 6.64
N ASP A 219 -44.74 -29.88 7.83
CA ASP A 219 -45.46 -30.34 9.03
C ASP A 219 -46.32 -29.20 9.60
N GLU A 220 -47.52 -29.04 9.04
CA GLU A 220 -48.64 -28.34 9.66
C GLU A 220 -49.03 -29.08 10.96
N GLY A 221 -48.61 -28.51 12.08
CA GLY A 221 -49.09 -28.90 13.40
C GLY A 221 -48.45 -27.97 14.42
N GLU A 222 -49.26 -27.41 15.31
CA GLU A 222 -48.90 -26.45 16.37
C GLU A 222 -47.74 -26.93 17.26
N ARG A 223 -46.52 -26.90 16.74
CA ARG A 223 -45.31 -27.12 17.50
C ARG A 223 -44.81 -25.76 17.96
N GLU A 224 -44.75 -25.59 19.27
CA GLU A 224 -43.93 -24.57 19.90
C GLU A 224 -42.59 -24.48 19.16
N PRO A 225 -42.10 -23.27 18.84
CA PRO A 225 -40.84 -23.13 18.14
C PRO A 225 -39.77 -23.84 18.95
N SER A 226 -39.26 -24.96 18.42
CA SER A 226 -38.20 -25.72 19.09
C SER A 226 -37.05 -24.77 19.46
N ARG A 227 -36.37 -24.99 20.59
CA ARG A 227 -35.27 -24.11 21.07
C ARG A 227 -34.22 -23.80 20.00
N LEU A 228 -34.06 -24.66 19.00
CA LEU A 228 -33.21 -24.45 17.82
C LEU A 228 -33.66 -23.27 16.94
N VAL A 229 -34.97 -23.06 16.77
CA VAL A 229 -35.56 -21.95 16.00
C VAL A 229 -35.28 -20.61 16.67
N GLU A 230 -35.45 -20.56 17.98
CA GLU A 230 -35.16 -19.36 18.78
C GLU A 230 -33.67 -19.05 18.74
N THR A 231 -32.82 -20.07 18.94
CA THR A 231 -31.37 -19.93 18.89
C THR A 231 -30.90 -19.44 17.52
N ALA A 232 -31.44 -19.97 16.43
CA ALA A 232 -31.12 -19.51 15.07
C ALA A 232 -31.54 -18.04 14.84
N ARG A 233 -32.73 -17.63 15.31
CA ARG A 233 -33.19 -16.24 15.23
C ARG A 233 -32.26 -15.28 15.97
N TYR A 234 -31.89 -15.60 17.21
CA TYR A 234 -30.95 -14.78 17.97
C TYR A 234 -29.56 -14.75 17.35
N THR A 235 -29.11 -15.86 16.75
CA THR A 235 -27.80 -15.95 16.08
C THR A 235 -27.77 -15.06 14.83
N ILE A 236 -28.82 -15.10 14.01
CA ILE A 236 -28.97 -14.25 12.82
C ILE A 236 -29.08 -12.77 13.23
N ALA A 237 -29.87 -12.45 14.26
CA ALA A 237 -29.96 -11.10 14.78
C ALA A 237 -28.61 -10.59 15.30
N ALA A 238 -27.86 -11.41 16.05
CA ALA A 238 -26.52 -11.06 16.52
C ALA A 238 -25.53 -10.83 15.38
N LEU A 239 -25.57 -11.64 14.32
CA LEU A 239 -24.76 -11.46 13.11
C LEU A 239 -25.12 -10.16 12.36
N LEU A 240 -26.40 -9.84 12.26
CA LEU A 240 -26.86 -8.60 11.62
C LEU A 240 -26.52 -7.35 12.43
N VAL A 241 -26.65 -7.41 13.77
CA VAL A 241 -26.26 -6.30 14.64
C VAL A 241 -24.76 -6.06 14.57
N SER A 242 -23.97 -7.12 14.71
CA SER A 242 -22.50 -7.02 14.68
C SER A 242 -22.00 -6.55 13.31
N GLY A 243 -22.45 -7.16 12.22
CA GLY A 243 -22.11 -6.73 10.86
C GLY A 243 -22.60 -5.31 10.53
N GLY A 244 -23.82 -4.96 10.95
CA GLY A 244 -24.40 -3.63 10.75
C GLY A 244 -23.64 -2.53 11.48
N ALA A 245 -23.26 -2.78 12.74
CA ALA A 245 -22.46 -1.86 13.55
C ALA A 245 -21.05 -1.64 12.96
N ILE A 246 -20.39 -2.72 12.52
CA ILE A 246 -19.06 -2.63 11.88
C ILE A 246 -19.15 -1.82 10.58
N MET A 247 -20.12 -2.11 9.72
CA MET A 247 -20.32 -1.37 8.46
C MET A 247 -20.65 0.11 8.70
N ALA A 248 -21.48 0.42 9.71
CA ALA A 248 -21.77 1.79 10.09
C ALA A 248 -20.52 2.53 10.58
N ALA A 249 -19.72 1.91 11.44
CA ALA A 249 -18.47 2.49 11.95
C ALA A 249 -17.45 2.76 10.82
N VAL A 250 -17.28 1.78 9.92
CA VAL A 250 -16.44 1.94 8.71
C VAL A 250 -16.98 3.04 7.81
N GLY A 251 -18.30 3.11 7.64
CA GLY A 251 -18.98 4.15 6.87
C GLY A 251 -18.72 5.56 7.40
N VAL A 252 -18.88 5.78 8.72
CA VAL A 252 -18.56 7.06 9.37
C VAL A 252 -17.09 7.43 9.18
N SER A 253 -16.18 6.47 9.34
CA SER A 253 -14.74 6.72 9.17
C SER A 253 -14.38 7.11 7.74
N ALA A 254 -14.94 6.42 6.74
CA ALA A 254 -14.70 6.72 5.33
C ALA A 254 -15.37 8.02 4.87
N PHE A 255 -16.52 8.37 5.44
CA PHE A 255 -17.24 9.62 5.14
C PHE A 255 -16.46 10.88 5.57
N ARG A 256 -15.55 10.75 6.55
CA ARG A 256 -14.66 11.84 6.98
C ARG A 256 -13.45 12.04 6.06
N SER A 257 -13.25 11.19 5.06
CA SER A 257 -12.16 11.31 4.09
C SER A 257 -12.26 12.61 3.27
N SER A 258 -11.12 13.17 2.85
CA SER A 258 -11.04 14.27 1.90
C SER A 258 -11.33 13.83 0.46
N ASP A 259 -11.22 12.53 0.16
CA ASP A 259 -11.48 11.95 -1.15
C ASP A 259 -12.99 11.76 -1.41
N PRO A 260 -13.57 12.34 -2.48
CA PRO A 260 -14.99 12.23 -2.81
C PRO A 260 -15.47 10.79 -3.03
N TYR A 261 -14.60 9.90 -3.54
CA TYR A 261 -14.95 8.49 -3.73
C TYR A 261 -15.04 7.75 -2.41
N SER A 262 -14.10 8.00 -1.50
CA SER A 262 -14.13 7.49 -0.13
C SER A 262 -15.37 7.98 0.64
N ARG A 263 -15.82 9.23 0.41
CA ARG A 263 -17.09 9.73 0.98
C ARG A 263 -18.30 8.98 0.46
N MET A 264 -18.38 8.76 -0.85
CA MET A 264 -19.49 8.02 -1.46
C MET A 264 -19.53 6.56 -0.97
N ALA A 265 -18.37 5.90 -0.92
CA ALA A 265 -18.25 4.55 -0.37
C ALA A 265 -18.61 4.50 1.12
N GLY A 266 -18.19 5.50 1.90
CA GLY A 266 -18.55 5.65 3.31
C GLY A 266 -20.06 5.81 3.52
N LEU A 267 -20.73 6.62 2.70
CA LEU A 267 -22.18 6.80 2.73
C LEU A 267 -22.92 5.48 2.44
N ILE A 268 -22.48 4.73 1.43
CA ILE A 268 -23.07 3.42 1.09
C ILE A 268 -22.89 2.44 2.24
N ALA A 269 -21.69 2.34 2.83
CA ALA A 269 -21.42 1.47 3.97
C ALA A 269 -22.23 1.86 5.21
N LEU A 270 -22.41 3.16 5.47
CA LEU A 270 -23.24 3.68 6.55
C LEU A 270 -24.71 3.27 6.38
N LEU A 271 -25.28 3.49 5.18
CA LEU A 271 -26.67 3.14 4.89
C LEU A 271 -26.91 1.64 4.96
N ALA A 272 -25.98 0.83 4.45
CA ALA A 272 -26.05 -0.63 4.56
C ALA A 272 -25.95 -1.09 6.03
N GLY A 273 -25.08 -0.48 6.82
CA GLY A 273 -24.95 -0.77 8.26
C GLY A 273 -26.22 -0.47 9.04
N LEU A 274 -26.80 0.71 8.82
CA LEU A 274 -28.08 1.11 9.41
C LEU A 274 -29.24 0.21 8.96
N GLY A 275 -29.27 -0.18 7.68
CA GLY A 275 -30.26 -1.13 7.16
C GLY A 275 -30.17 -2.50 7.83
N GLY A 276 -28.95 -3.01 8.05
CA GLY A 276 -28.72 -4.27 8.77
C GLY A 276 -29.17 -4.21 10.23
N LEU A 277 -28.89 -3.11 10.93
CA LEU A 277 -29.34 -2.88 12.31
C LEU A 277 -30.88 -2.79 12.41
N PHE A 278 -31.50 -2.06 11.48
CA PHE A 278 -32.96 -1.96 11.40
C PHE A 278 -33.60 -3.33 11.15
N TYR A 279 -33.01 -4.13 10.26
CA TYR A 279 -33.48 -5.48 9.98
C TYR A 279 -33.31 -6.41 11.20
N ALA A 280 -32.21 -6.32 11.93
CA ALA A 280 -32.03 -7.08 13.17
C ALA A 280 -33.08 -6.73 14.23
N ALA A 281 -33.41 -5.43 14.38
CA ALA A 281 -34.47 -4.99 15.28
C ALA A 281 -35.85 -5.56 14.89
N LEU A 282 -36.12 -5.70 13.59
CA LEU A 282 -37.34 -6.34 13.09
C LEU A 282 -37.37 -7.85 13.32
N VAL A 283 -36.24 -8.55 13.17
CA VAL A 283 -36.13 -9.99 13.48
C VAL A 283 -36.37 -10.23 14.98
N LEU A 284 -35.81 -9.37 15.85
CA LEU A 284 -35.97 -9.44 17.30
C LEU A 284 -37.37 -9.04 17.77
N SER A 285 -38.06 -8.14 17.07
CA SER A 285 -39.42 -7.72 17.45
C SER A 285 -40.50 -8.76 17.12
N GLY A 286 -40.16 -9.83 16.40
CA GLY A 286 -41.10 -10.89 16.06
C GLY A 286 -42.21 -10.47 15.09
N ALA A 287 -42.11 -9.28 14.49
CA ALA A 287 -43.13 -8.75 13.58
C ALA A 287 -43.28 -9.63 12.32
N ARG A 288 -44.32 -10.48 12.28
CA ARG A 288 -44.73 -11.33 11.14
C ARG A 288 -45.35 -10.52 9.98
N ASN A 289 -44.91 -9.28 9.72
CA ASN A 289 -45.55 -8.46 8.70
C ASN A 289 -44.94 -8.71 7.31
N LYS A 290 -45.78 -9.12 6.35
CA LYS A 290 -45.45 -9.25 4.92
C LYS A 290 -44.76 -8.00 4.33
N ALA A 291 -45.01 -6.82 4.91
CA ALA A 291 -44.33 -5.57 4.58
C ALA A 291 -42.81 -5.62 4.81
N VAL A 292 -42.34 -6.35 5.85
CA VAL A 292 -40.91 -6.52 6.14
C VAL A 292 -40.22 -7.29 5.04
N SER A 293 -40.87 -8.33 4.49
CA SER A 293 -40.35 -9.10 3.34
C SER A 293 -40.22 -8.24 2.08
N ILE A 294 -41.17 -7.34 1.84
CA ILE A 294 -41.17 -6.48 0.65
C ILE A 294 -40.08 -5.39 0.77
N ILE A 295 -39.96 -4.78 1.95
CA ILE A 295 -38.94 -3.76 2.22
C ILE A 295 -37.54 -4.38 2.19
N SER A 296 -37.34 -5.57 2.78
CA SER A 296 -36.04 -6.27 2.74
C SER A 296 -35.68 -6.72 1.32
N SER A 297 -36.63 -7.23 0.55
CA SER A 297 -36.40 -7.61 -0.85
C SER A 297 -36.10 -6.37 -1.71
N GLY A 298 -36.79 -5.26 -1.49
CA GLY A 298 -36.54 -3.99 -2.16
C GLY A 298 -35.16 -3.43 -1.84
N LEU A 299 -34.73 -3.46 -0.57
CA LEU A 299 -33.43 -2.96 -0.14
C LEU A 299 -32.27 -3.83 -0.65
N ILE A 300 -32.47 -5.16 -0.70
CA ILE A 300 -31.52 -6.10 -1.31
C ILE A 300 -31.44 -5.87 -2.83
N LEU A 301 -32.57 -5.67 -3.52
CA LEU A 301 -32.59 -5.34 -4.95
C LEU A 301 -31.88 -4.01 -5.24
N LEU A 302 -32.05 -3.02 -4.37
CA LEU A 302 -31.41 -1.71 -4.51
C LEU A 302 -29.89 -1.80 -4.28
N LEU A 303 -29.45 -2.61 -3.31
CA LEU A 303 -28.03 -2.92 -3.08
C LEU A 303 -27.41 -3.72 -4.24
N VAL A 304 -28.13 -4.71 -4.78
CA VAL A 304 -27.68 -5.46 -5.96
C VAL A 304 -27.61 -4.55 -7.18
N ALA A 305 -28.64 -3.74 -7.43
CA ALA A 305 -28.66 -2.78 -8.53
C ALA A 305 -27.54 -1.74 -8.43
N ALA A 306 -27.26 -1.22 -7.22
CA ALA A 306 -26.13 -0.33 -6.98
C ALA A 306 -24.78 -1.02 -7.22
N SER A 307 -24.63 -2.30 -6.84
CA SER A 307 -23.41 -3.08 -7.09
C SER A 307 -23.19 -3.40 -8.57
N VAL A 308 -24.28 -3.57 -9.33
CA VAL A 308 -24.26 -3.84 -10.77
C VAL A 308 -23.98 -2.53 -11.52
N ALA A 309 -24.65 -1.44 -11.18
CA ALA A 309 -24.41 -0.12 -11.76
C ALA A 309 -22.95 0.33 -11.55
N GLY A 310 -22.36 0.05 -10.39
CA GLY A 310 -20.94 0.33 -10.12
C GLY A 310 -19.95 -0.44 -11.01
N LYS A 311 -20.37 -1.53 -11.68
CA LYS A 311 -19.55 -2.23 -12.68
C LYS A 311 -19.64 -1.60 -14.08
N PHE A 312 -20.66 -0.81 -14.37
CA PHE A 312 -20.87 -0.18 -15.68
C PHE A 312 -20.28 1.24 -15.79
N PHE A 313 -19.82 1.82 -14.67
CA PHE A 313 -19.13 3.13 -14.65
C PHE A 313 -17.60 3.01 -14.69
N HIS A 314 -17.07 1.91 -15.23
CA HIS A 314 -15.65 1.71 -15.52
C HIS A 314 -15.42 1.55 -17.03
#